data_AF-A0A3N5LAP1-F1
#
_entry.id   AF-A0A3N5LAP1-F1
#
_cell.length_a   1.000
_cell.length_b   1.000
_cell.length_c   1.000
_cell.angle_alpha   90.00
_cell.angle_beta   90.00
_cell.angle_gamma   90.00
#
_symmetry.space_group_name_H-M   'P 1'
#
loop_
_entity.id
_entity.type
_entity.pdbx_description
1 polymer ?
#
loop_
_entity_poly.entity_id
_entity_poly.type
_entity_poly.pdbx_seq_one_letter_code
_entity_poly.pdbx_strand_id
1 'polypeptide(L)' 'ILAIALVWAAEFINTSLEAVVDLASPTRHPLAKVGKDVGAAAVLIAALSALVIGLLILGPPLWLRLEGIWK' A
#
# COMPACT_ATOMS: atom_id res chain seq x y z
N ILE A 1 3.74 11.43 -7.60
CA ILE A 1 3.90 12.00 -6.23
C ILE A 1 2.69 11.66 -5.36
N LEU A 2 1.47 12.11 -5.71
CA LEU A 2 0.27 11.85 -4.90
C LEU A 2 0.03 10.35 -4.59
N ALA A 3 0.08 9.48 -5.59
CA ALA A 3 -0.11 8.03 -5.39
C ALA A 3 0.90 7.44 -4.40
N ILE A 4 2.17 7.85 -4.49
CA ILE A 4 3.24 7.40 -3.58
C ILE A 4 2.99 7.95 -2.18
N ALA A 5 2.65 9.24 -2.05
CA ALA A 5 2.36 9.88 -0.77
C ALA A 5 1.18 9.20 -0.04
N LEU A 6 0.15 8.77 -0.78
CA LEU A 6 -0.98 8.04 -0.20
C LEU A 6 -0.61 6.65 0.31
N VAL A 7 0.27 5.93 -0.38
CA VAL A 7 0.80 4.64 0.12
C VAL A 7 1.56 4.85 1.43
N TRP A 8 2.44 5.85 1.48
CA TRP A 8 3.17 6.19 2.71
C TRP A 8 2.24 6.64 3.84
N ALA A 9 1.24 7.46 3.54
CA ALA A 9 0.26 7.87 4.53
C ALA A 9 -0.52 6.66 5.09
N ALA A 10 -0.96 5.74 4.23
CA ALA A 10 -1.63 4.52 4.65
C ALA A 10 -0.73 3.64 5.54
N GLU A 11 0.55 3.49 5.17
CA GLU A 11 1.53 2.71 5.95
C GLU A 11 1.80 3.30 7.33
N PHE A 12 1.95 4.63 7.42
CA PHE A 12 2.12 5.32 8.69
C PHE A 12 0.87 5.21 9.58
N ILE A 13 -0.32 5.30 8.98
CA ILE A 13 -1.57 5.07 9.72
C ILE A 13 -1.63 3.62 10.21
N ASN A 14 -1.33 2.62 9.37
CA ASN A 14 -1.32 1.20 9.77
C ASN A 14 -0.37 0.95 10.95
N THR A 15 0.87 1.43 10.84
CA THR A 15 1.88 1.29 11.90
C THR A 15 1.45 1.98 13.20
N SER A 16 0.87 3.17 13.11
CA SER A 16 0.36 3.88 14.29
C SER A 16 -0.80 3.13 14.96
N LEU A 17 -1.70 2.53 14.16
CA LEU A 17 -2.82 1.73 14.64
C LEU A 17 -2.33 0.44 15.30
N GLU A 18 -1.35 -0.24 14.72
CA GLU A 18 -0.70 -1.40 15.33
C GLU A 18 -0.11 -1.06 16.70
N ALA A 19 0.63 0.06 16.81
CA ALA A 19 1.21 0.50 18.07
C ALA A 19 0.15 0.82 19.14
N VAL A 20 -0.95 1.47 18.76
CA VAL A 20 -2.08 1.73 19.68
C VAL A 20 -2.75 0.43 20.13
N VAL A 21 -2.96 -0.51 19.21
CA VAL A 21 -3.55 -1.82 19.53
C VAL A 21 -2.63 -2.64 20.44
N ASP A 22 -1.31 -2.62 20.22
CA ASP A 22 -0.33 -3.30 21.08
C ASP A 22 -0.26 -2.69 22.48
N LEU A 23 -0.40 -1.36 22.59
CA LEU A 23 -0.51 -0.68 23.87
C LEU A 23 -1.81 -1.04 24.61
N ALA A 24 -2.94 -1.07 23.89
CA ALA A 24 -4.26 -1.31 24.47
C ALA A 24 -4.55 -2.79 24.78
N SER A 25 -3.94 -3.73 24.04
CA SER A 25 -4.15 -5.17 24.18
C SER A 25 -2.82 -5.93 24.29
N PRO A 26 -2.18 -5.95 25.48
CA PRO A 26 -0.89 -6.62 25.68
C PRO A 26 -0.93 -8.14 25.45
N THR A 27 -2.12 -8.74 25.55
CA THR A 27 -2.38 -10.13 25.19
C THR A 27 -3.11 -10.20 23.85
N ARG A 28 -2.85 -11.25 23.06
CA ARG A 28 -3.49 -11.40 21.74
C ARG A 28 -5.01 -11.54 21.90
N HIS A 29 -5.74 -10.50 21.49
CA HIS A 29 -7.20 -10.52 21.42
C HIS A 29 -7.67 -10.80 19.98
N PRO A 30 -8.68 -11.66 19.75
CA PRO A 30 -9.18 -11.95 18.39
C PRO A 30 -9.59 -10.70 17.61
N LEU A 31 -10.25 -9.73 18.26
CA LEU A 31 -10.63 -8.47 17.61
C LEU A 31 -9.43 -7.56 17.30
N ALA A 32 -8.39 -7.59 18.15
CA ALA A 32 -7.15 -6.84 17.90
C ALA A 32 -6.46 -7.35 16.63
N LYS A 33 -6.46 -8.68 16.44
CA LYS A 33 -5.95 -9.30 15.21
C LYS A 33 -6.74 -8.81 13.98
N VAL A 34 -8.07 -8.86 14.03
CA VAL A 34 -8.92 -8.40 12.91
C VAL A 34 -8.64 -6.93 12.58
N GLY A 35 -8.51 -6.07 13.59
CA GLY A 35 -8.18 -4.66 13.38
C GLY A 35 -6.86 -4.45 12.64
N LYS A 36 -5.81 -5.18 13.04
CA LYS A 36 -4.50 -5.15 12.35
C LYS A 36 -4.58 -5.69 10.92
N ASP A 37 -5.29 -6.80 10.72
CA ASP A 37 -5.46 -7.41 9.39
C ASP A 37 -6.17 -6.44 8.42
N VAL A 38 -7.18 -5.70 8.90
CA VAL A 38 -7.88 -4.67 8.11
C VAL A 38 -6.97 -3.48 7.79
N GLY A 39 -6.13 -3.05 8.74
CA GLY A 39 -5.13 -2.00 8.53
C GLY A 39 -4.15 -2.37 7.40
N ALA A 40 -3.59 -3.58 7.45
CA ALA A 40 -2.70 -4.09 6.42
C ALA A 40 -3.40 -4.22 5.05
N ALA A 41 -4.68 -4.63 5.03
CA ALA A 41 -5.47 -4.69 3.81
C ALA A 41 -5.67 -3.30 3.17
N ALA A 42 -5.84 -2.25 3.98
CA ALA A 42 -5.95 -0.87 3.48
C ALA A 42 -4.65 -0.40 2.80
N VAL A 43 -3.49 -0.71 3.38
CA VAL A 43 -2.18 -0.45 2.75
C VAL A 43 -2.05 -1.19 1.42
N LEU A 44 -2.44 -2.46 1.37
CA LEU A 44 -2.39 -3.26 0.15
C LEU A 44 -3.24 -2.64 -0.97
N ILE A 45 -4.45 -2.19 -0.66
CA ILE A 45 -5.33 -1.51 -1.64
C ILE A 45 -4.69 -0.21 -2.14
N ALA A 46 -4.09 0.58 -1.25
CA ALA A 46 -3.38 1.80 -1.64
C ALA A 46 -2.18 1.49 -2.57
N ALA A 47 -1.40 0.47 -2.25
CA ALA A 47 -0.24 0.03 -3.03
C ALA A 47 -0.64 -0.49 -4.42
N LEU A 48 -1.68 -1.32 -4.51
CA LEU A 48 -2.22 -1.81 -5.78
C LEU A 48 -2.77 -0.67 -6.64
N SER A 49 -3.45 0.29 -6.01
CA SER A 49 -3.94 1.49 -6.72
C SER A 49 -2.79 2.32 -7.28
N ALA A 50 -1.72 2.51 -6.51
CA ALA A 50 -0.52 3.20 -6.97
C ALA A 50 0.17 2.46 -8.13
N LEU A 51 0.24 1.13 -8.07
CA LEU A 51 0.75 0.28 -9.15
C LEU A 51 -0.07 0.46 -10.43
N VAL A 52 -1.40 0.37 -10.35
CA VAL A 52 -2.29 0.54 -11.51
C VAL A 52 -2.13 1.93 -12.12
N ILE A 53 -2.12 2.99 -11.30
CA ILE A 53 -1.88 4.36 -11.77
C ILE A 53 -0.52 4.47 -12.47
N GLY A 54 0.53 3.87 -11.89
CA GLY A 54 1.86 3.83 -12.48
C GLY A 54 1.90 3.14 -13.84
N LEU A 55 1.24 1.98 -13.95
CA LEU A 55 1.14 1.22 -15.21
C LEU A 55 0.35 1.96 -16.27
N LEU A 56 -0.74 2.66 -15.91
CA LEU A 56 -1.53 3.42 -16.89
C LEU A 56 -0.76 4.63 -17.44
N ILE A 57 0.03 5.32 -16.60
CA ILE A 57 0.78 6.52 -17.01
C ILE A 57 2.09 6.15 -17.71
N LEU A 58 2.84 5.20 -17.15
CA LEU A 58 4.19 4.86 -17.61
C LEU A 58 4.24 3.64 -18.50
N GLY A 59 3.25 2.73 -18.43
CA GLY A 59 3.24 1.46 -19.15
C GLY A 59 3.28 1.64 -20.67
N PRO A 60 2.31 2.34 -21.30
CA PRO A 60 2.32 2.53 -22.75
C PRO A 60 3.61 3.18 -23.31
N PRO A 61 4.10 4.32 -22.76
CA PRO A 61 5.33 4.93 -23.29
C PRO A 61 6.57 4.09 -23.00
N LEU A 62 6.62 3.36 -21.87
CA LEU A 62 7.74 2.46 -21.57
C LEU A 62 7.77 1.27 -22.55
N TRP A 63 6.60 0.66 -22.83
CA TRP A 63 6.49 -0.46 -23.75
C TRP A 63 6.97 -0.08 -25.16
N LEU A 64 6.53 1.07 -25.67
CA LEU A 64 6.98 1.58 -26.97
C LEU A 64 8.49 1.80 -27.05
N ARG A 65 9.11 2.30 -25.96
CA ARG A 65 10.57 2.47 -25.91
C ARG A 65 11.31 1.14 -25.91
N LEU A 66 10.79 0.14 -25.21
CA LEU A 66 11.40 -1.20 -25.15
C LEU A 66 11.32 -1.90 -26.52
N GLU A 67 10.18 -1.81 -27.21
CA GLU A 67 10.05 -2.34 -28.58
C GLU A 67 11.04 -1.69 -29.55
N GLY A 68 11.32 -0.40 -29.40
CA GLY A 68 12.29 0.32 -30.21
C GLY A 68 13.76 -0.03 -29.94
N ILE A 69 14.08 -0.65 -28.80
CA ILE A 69 15.45 -1.12 -28.47
C ILE A 69 15.73 -2.49 -29.10
N TRP A 70 14.69 -3.30 -29.31
CA TRP A 70 14.82 -4.67 -29.81
C TRP A 70 14.74 -4.76 -31.36
N LYS A 71 14.39 -3.67 -32.03
CA LYS A 71 14.50 -3.51 -33.48
C LYS A 71 15.85 -2.92 -33.86
#